data_AF-A0A7J9CMJ4-F1
#
_entry.id   AF-A0A7J9CMJ4-F1
#
_cell.length_a   1.000
_cell.length_b   1.000
_cell.length_c   1.000
_cell.angle_alpha   90.00
_cell.angle_beta   90.00
_cell.angle_gamma   90.00
#
_symmetry.space_group_name_H-M   'P 1'
#
loop_
_entity.id
_entity.type
_entity.pdbx_description
1 polymer ?
#
loop_
_entity_poly.entity_id
_entity_poly.type
_entity_poly.pdbx_seq_one_letter_code
_entity_poly.pdbx_strand_id
1 'polypeptide(L)'
;MVEINCDNVMLIDTICNGFASISNIAKVRLIHEWCNKDWKVKFWHVLRRSNKVANCLAKATIGKLNQVVLFPIPPQYVIQLLEEDTHDSLYEGNTVFIHS
;
A
#
# COMPACT_ATOMS: atom_id res chain seq x y z
N MET A 1 2.34 -6.49 14.22
CA MET A 1 1.97 -6.99 12.88
C MET A 1 1.41 -5.82 12.11
N VAL A 2 1.85 -5.60 10.88
CA VAL A 2 1.43 -4.49 10.01
C VAL A 2 0.68 -5.09 8.84
N GLU A 3 -0.52 -4.60 8.59
CA GLU A 3 -1.33 -5.00 7.43
C GLU A 3 -1.31 -3.90 6.38
N ILE A 4 -1.09 -4.28 5.12
CA ILE A 4 -0.95 -3.34 4.01
C ILE A 4 -1.97 -3.68 2.94
N ASN A 5 -2.96 -2.80 2.77
CA ASN A 5 -3.87 -2.83 1.63
C ASN A 5 -3.16 -2.27 0.40
N CYS A 6 -3.09 -3.05 -0.68
CA CYS A 6 -2.43 -2.65 -1.92
C CYS A 6 -3.26 -3.06 -3.12
N ASP A 7 -3.40 -2.17 -4.11
CA ASP A 7 -4.13 -2.40 -5.36
C ASP A 7 -3.22 -2.84 -6.51
N ASN A 8 -1.94 -3.08 -6.24
CA ASN A 8 -0.97 -3.57 -7.20
C ASN A 8 -0.64 -5.04 -6.92
N VAL A 9 -1.46 -5.94 -7.48
CA VAL A 9 -1.29 -7.39 -7.33
C VAL A 9 0.10 -7.87 -7.74
N MET A 10 0.66 -7.34 -8.83
CA MET A 10 1.99 -7.70 -9.33
C MET A 10 3.09 -7.37 -8.31
N LEU A 11 2.97 -6.24 -7.61
CA LEU A 11 3.92 -5.86 -6.57
C LEU A 11 3.83 -6.81 -5.37
N ILE A 12 2.61 -7.14 -4.94
CA ILE A 12 2.38 -8.10 -3.85
C ILE A 12 3.02 -9.44 -4.21
N ASP A 13 2.72 -9.98 -5.38
CA ASP A 13 3.28 -11.27 -5.84
C ASP A 13 4.81 -11.22 -5.94
N THR A 14 5.37 -10.11 -6.44
CA THR A 14 6.82 -9.92 -6.54
C THR A 14 7.49 -9.96 -5.15
N ILE A 15 6.88 -9.34 -4.14
CA ILE A 15 7.40 -9.32 -2.77
C ILE A 15 7.23 -10.69 -2.11
N CYS A 16 6.01 -11.23 -2.14
CA CYS A 16 5.65 -12.47 -1.44
C CYS A 16 6.41 -13.69 -1.97
N ASN A 17 6.75 -13.72 -3.26
CA ASN A 17 7.54 -14.80 -3.85
C ASN A 17 9.07 -14.54 -3.79
N GLY A 18 9.53 -13.50 -3.11
CA GLY A 18 10.96 -13.19 -2.95
C GLY A 18 11.65 -12.60 -4.18
N PHE A 19 10.96 -12.47 -5.31
CA PHE A 19 11.50 -11.87 -6.55
C PHE A 19 11.89 -10.40 -6.39
N ALA A 20 11.33 -9.71 -5.40
CA ALA A 20 11.67 -8.33 -5.10
C ALA A 20 13.17 -8.14 -4.75
N SER A 21 13.84 -9.15 -4.18
CA SER A 21 15.27 -9.13 -3.85
C SER A 21 16.20 -8.95 -5.07
N ILE A 22 15.81 -9.52 -6.21
CA ILE A 22 16.58 -9.50 -7.46
C ILE A 22 16.05 -8.47 -8.48
N SER A 23 15.02 -7.69 -8.10
CA SER A 23 14.43 -6.69 -8.99
C SER A 23 15.48 -5.66 -9.42
N ASN A 24 15.45 -5.24 -10.69
CA ASN A 24 16.28 -4.13 -11.17
C ASN A 24 15.78 -2.75 -10.64
N ILE A 25 14.56 -2.67 -10.12
CA ILE A 25 13.98 -1.45 -9.56
C ILE A 25 14.42 -1.30 -8.10
N ALA A 26 15.28 -0.31 -7.82
CA ALA A 26 15.81 -0.06 -6.47
C ALA A 26 14.73 0.12 -5.40
N LYS A 27 13.61 0.78 -5.74
CA LYS A 27 12.47 0.96 -4.82
C LYS A 27 11.80 -0.36 -4.44
N VAL A 28 11.72 -1.33 -5.35
CA VAL A 28 11.13 -2.65 -5.08
C VAL A 28 12.02 -3.43 -4.11
N ARG A 29 13.35 -3.41 -4.32
CA ARG A 29 14.31 -4.00 -3.39
C ARG A 29 14.20 -3.38 -2.00
N LEU A 30 14.11 -2.05 -1.92
CA LEU A 30 13.97 -1.34 -0.66
C LEU A 30 12.68 -1.73 0.09
N ILE A 31 11.53 -1.82 -0.61
CA ILE A 31 10.29 -2.29 0.02
C ILE A 31 10.47 -3.69 0.60
N HIS A 32 11.13 -4.60 -0.12
CA HIS A 32 11.42 -5.95 0.37
C HIS A 32 12.32 -5.94 1.61
N GLU A 33 13.36 -5.11 1.66
CA GLU A 33 14.20 -4.95 2.86
C GLU A 33 13.39 -4.44 4.06
N TRP A 34 12.48 -3.49 3.85
CA TRP A 34 11.58 -3.01 4.90
C TRP A 34 10.60 -4.09 5.37
N CYS A 35 10.09 -4.93 4.47
CA CYS A 35 9.20 -6.02 4.84
C CYS A 35 9.88 -7.09 5.71
N ASN A 36 11.20 -7.25 5.58
CA ASN A 36 12.02 -8.23 6.30
C ASN A 36 12.70 -7.67 7.57
N LYS A 37 12.26 -6.51 8.08
CA LYS A 37 12.68 -6.01 9.40
C LYS A 37 12.01 -6.80 10.54
N ASP A 38 12.28 -6.43 11.79
CA ASP A 38 11.75 -7.08 13.00
C ASP A 38 10.26 -6.79 13.24
N TRP A 39 9.45 -6.84 12.19
CA TRP A 39 7.99 -6.81 12.23
C TRP A 39 7.41 -7.82 11.25
N LYS A 40 6.18 -8.25 11.51
CA LYS A 40 5.44 -9.11 10.57
C LYS A 40 4.60 -8.24 9.65
N VAL A 41 4.80 -8.33 8.34
CA VAL A 41 4.00 -7.65 7.33
C VAL A 41 3.02 -8.63 6.68
N LYS A 42 1.77 -8.22 6.50
CA LYS A 42 0.76 -8.97 5.75
C LYS A 42 0.18 -8.07 4.66
N PHE A 43 0.18 -8.53 3.42
CA PHE A 43 -0.42 -7.81 2.31
C PHE A 43 -1.85 -8.30 2.07
N TRP A 44 -2.73 -7.35 1.80
CA TRP A 44 -4.08 -7.58 1.33
C TRP A 44 -4.24 -6.92 -0.03
N HIS A 45 -4.56 -7.72 -1.04
CA HIS A 45 -4.94 -7.16 -2.31
C HIS A 45 -6.34 -6.53 -2.21
N VAL A 46 -6.45 -5.27 -2.56
CA VAL A 46 -7.73 -4.54 -2.61
C VAL A 46 -7.96 -3.99 -4.02
N LEU A 47 -9.22 -3.86 -4.42
CA LEU A 47 -9.52 -3.24 -5.70
C LEU A 47 -9.13 -1.75 -5.67
N ARG A 48 -8.59 -1.23 -6.78
CA ARG A 48 -8.24 0.19 -6.91
C ARG A 48 -9.38 1.15 -6.55
N ARG A 49 -10.63 0.78 -6.84
CA ARG A 49 -11.83 1.56 -6.50
C ARG A 49 -12.07 1.65 -4.99
N SER A 50 -11.58 0.69 -4.22
CA SER A 50 -11.65 0.64 -2.76
C SER A 50 -10.46 1.34 -2.13
N ASN A 51 -9.33 1.45 -2.82
CA ASN A 51 -8.14 2.17 -2.34
C ASN A 51 -8.20 3.68 -2.61
N LYS A 52 -9.35 4.32 -2.32
CA LYS A 52 -9.66 5.71 -2.73
C LYS A 52 -8.65 6.71 -2.16
N VAL A 53 -8.34 6.63 -0.86
CA VAL A 53 -7.44 7.57 -0.16
C VAL A 53 -6.02 7.51 -0.74
N ALA A 54 -5.43 6.31 -0.87
CA ALA A 54 -4.08 6.17 -1.40
C ALA A 54 -4.00 6.63 -2.87
N ASN A 55 -4.99 6.29 -3.69
CA ASN A 55 -5.06 6.74 -5.09
C ASN A 55 -5.23 8.28 -5.18
N CYS A 56 -5.98 8.89 -4.26
CA CYS A 56 -6.13 10.34 -4.19
C CYS A 56 -4.81 11.03 -3.83
N LEU A 57 -4.13 10.56 -2.77
CA LEU A 57 -2.83 11.09 -2.35
C LEU A 57 -1.74 10.87 -3.41
N ALA A 58 -1.72 9.71 -4.05
CA ALA A 58 -0.84 9.45 -5.18
C ALA A 58 -1.06 10.48 -6.29
N LYS A 59 -2.31 10.74 -6.69
CA LYS A 59 -2.65 11.77 -7.69
C LYS A 59 -2.24 13.19 -7.28
N ALA A 60 -2.49 13.57 -6.02
CA ALA A 60 -2.14 14.90 -5.51
C ALA A 60 -0.61 15.16 -5.47
N THR A 61 0.18 14.09 -5.52
CA THR A 61 1.65 14.13 -5.51
C THR A 61 2.28 13.81 -6.86
N ILE A 62 1.48 13.51 -7.90
CA ILE A 62 1.97 13.37 -9.28
C ILE A 62 2.69 14.66 -9.68
N GLY A 63 3.93 14.53 -10.13
CA GLY A 63 4.77 15.67 -10.54
C GLY A 63 5.67 16.26 -9.44
N LYS A 64 5.49 15.86 -8.17
CA LYS A 64 6.37 16.25 -7.05
C LYS A 64 7.45 15.21 -6.76
N LEU A 65 8.00 14.60 -7.81
CA LEU A 65 9.07 13.61 -7.71
C LEU A 65 10.27 14.23 -6.97
N ASN A 66 10.69 13.59 -5.88
CA ASN A 66 11.80 13.98 -5.00
C ASN A 66 11.49 15.03 -3.91
N GLN A 67 10.22 15.39 -3.69
CA GLN A 67 9.83 16.20 -2.54
C GLN A 67 8.99 15.38 -1.56
N VAL A 68 9.34 15.45 -0.28
CA VAL A 68 8.50 14.92 0.78
C VAL A 68 7.36 15.92 1.00
N VAL A 69 6.13 15.51 0.69
CA VAL A 69 4.94 16.30 0.97
C VAL A 69 4.37 15.84 2.30
N LEU A 70 4.44 16.72 3.30
CA LEU A 70 3.89 16.49 4.63
C LEU A 70 2.53 17.17 4.76
N PHE A 71 1.55 16.44 5.26
CA PHE A 71 0.24 16.95 5.60
C PHE A 71 0.08 16.87 7.13
N PRO A 72 0.28 17.97 7.87
CA PRO A 72 0.14 17.95 9.34
C PRO A 72 -1.30 17.68 9.78
N ILE A 73 -2.26 18.01 8.91
CA ILE A 73 -3.68 17.65 9.03
C ILE A 73 -4.08 17.00 7.69
N PRO A 74 -4.89 15.93 7.69
CA PRO A 74 -5.38 15.33 6.45
C PRO A 74 -6.08 16.37 5.58
N PRO A 75 -5.81 16.43 4.26
CA PRO A 75 -6.54 17.32 3.37
C PRO A 75 -8.05 17.06 3.41
N GLN A 76 -8.87 18.10 3.29
CA GLN A 76 -10.34 17.99 3.41
C GLN A 76 -10.94 16.91 2.49
N TYR A 77 -10.42 16.77 1.27
CA TYR A 77 -10.86 15.76 0.31
C TYR A 77 -10.50 14.32 0.73
N VAL A 78 -9.48 14.13 1.57
CA VAL A 78 -9.16 12.82 2.17
C VAL A 78 -10.13 12.52 3.32
N ILE A 79 -10.47 13.53 4.12
CA ILE A 79 -11.43 13.37 5.23
C ILE A 79 -12.77 12.87 4.70
N GLN A 80 -13.29 13.47 3.63
CA GLN A 80 -14.54 13.02 2.98
C GLN A 80 -14.48 11.55 2.54
N LEU A 81 -13.35 11.12 1.95
CA LEU A 81 -13.16 9.73 1.53
C LEU A 81 -13.11 8.74 2.71
N LEU A 82 -12.59 9.17 3.86
CA LEU A 82 -12.55 8.34 5.08
C LEU A 82 -13.94 8.17 5.69
N GLU A 83 -14.75 9.23 5.68
CA GLU A 83 -16.15 9.19 6.15
C GLU A 83 -17.01 8.25 5.28
N GLU A 84 -16.79 8.24 3.97
CA GLU A 84 -17.44 7.29 3.05
C GLU A 84 -17.05 5.82 3.32
N ASP A 85 -15.77 5.57 3.62
CA ASP A 85 -15.23 4.20 3.79
C ASP A 85 -15.78 3.50 5.05
N THR A 86 -16.09 4.28 6.11
CA THR A 86 -16.75 3.75 7.32
C THR A 86 -18.17 3.21 7.08
N HIS A 87 -18.78 3.50 5.93
CA HIS A 87 -20.13 3.06 5.59
C HIS A 87 -20.19 1.81 4.70
N ASP A 88 -19.06 1.38 4.11
CA ASP A 88 -19.00 0.35 3.07
C ASP A 88 -18.37 -0.99 3.51
N SER A 89 -18.20 -1.26 4.82
CA SER A 89 -17.45 -2.44 5.31
C SER A 89 -18.20 -3.78 5.19
N LEU A 90 -18.32 -4.29 3.97
CA LEU A 90 -18.49 -5.70 3.65
C LEU A 90 -17.59 -5.96 2.45
N TYR A 91 -16.49 -6.71 2.58
CA TYR A 91 -16.04 -7.69 1.56
C TYR A 91 -14.81 -8.49 1.99
N GLU A 92 -14.84 -9.75 1.54
CA GLU A 92 -13.93 -10.88 1.72
C GLU A 92 -12.50 -10.59 1.22
N GLY A 93 -11.51 -10.90 2.05
CA GLY A 93 -10.09 -10.92 1.68
C GLY A 93 -9.55 -12.35 1.63
N ASN A 94 -9.10 -12.79 0.45
CA ASN A 94 -8.29 -14.01 0.34
C ASN A 94 -6.95 -13.81 1.08
N THR A 95 -6.68 -14.68 2.04
CA THR A 95 -5.53 -14.59 2.93
C THR A 95 -4.31 -15.28 2.33
N VAL A 96 -3.18 -14.56 2.21
CA VAL A 96 -1.87 -15.16 1.94
C VAL A 96 -0.96 -14.92 3.14
N PHE A 97 -0.41 -15.99 3.71
CA PHE A 97 0.52 -15.95 4.85
C PHE A 97 1.96 -16.03 4.36
N ILE A 98 2.84 -15.21 4.95
CA ILE A 98 4.29 -15.32 4.78
C ILE A 98 4.80 -16.29 5.86
N HIS A 99 5.53 -17.34 5.45
CA HIS A 99 6.43 -18.07 6.35
C HIS A 99 7.86 -17.67 5.98
N SER A 100 8.48 -16.95 6.91
CA SER A 100 9.92 -16.69 6.97
C SER A 100 10.67 -17.95 7.36
#